data_AF-A0A439SU07-F1
#
_entry.id   AF-A0A439SU07-F1
#
_cell.length_a   1.000
_cell.length_b   1.000
_cell.length_c   1.000
_cell.angle_alpha   90.00
_cell.angle_beta   90.00
_cell.angle_gamma   90.00
#
_symmetry.space_group_name_H-M   'P 1'
#
loop_
_entity.id
_entity.type
_entity.pdbx_description
1 polymer ?
#
loop_
_entity_poly.entity_id
_entity_poly.type
_entity_poly.pdbx_seq_one_letter_code
_entity_poly.pdbx_strand_id
1 'polypeptide(L)' 'MTINDDIARVEQHIREIEARIERQRGTITQAEEAGLPTEGPRNFLWFLRETLSLSRDHLARLITDEAMASRNSGNST' A
#
# COMPACT_ATOMS: atom_id res chain seq x y z
N MET A 1 18.56 -3.21 -10.97
CA MET A 1 17.30 -3.65 -10.36
C MET A 1 16.49 -4.36 -11.39
N THR A 2 15.94 -5.51 -11.05
CA THR A 2 14.97 -6.22 -11.87
C THR A 2 13.56 -5.77 -11.51
N ILE A 3 12.59 -5.99 -12.41
CA ILE A 3 11.18 -5.72 -12.14
C ILE A 3 10.67 -6.49 -10.90
N ASN A 4 11.22 -7.68 -10.64
CA ASN A 4 10.92 -8.47 -9.45
C ASN A 4 11.42 -7.80 -8.16
N ASP A 5 12.59 -7.15 -8.19
CA ASP A 5 13.10 -6.40 -7.05
C ASP A 5 12.21 -5.18 -6.74
N ASP A 6 11.71 -4.51 -7.78
CA ASP A 6 10.81 -3.37 -7.65
C ASP A 6 9.43 -3.79 -7.12
N ILE A 7 8.87 -4.89 -7.62
CA ILE A 7 7.63 -5.51 -7.10
C ILE A 7 7.79 -5.82 -5.61
N ALA A 8 8.83 -6.54 -5.22
CA ALA A 8 9.05 -6.94 -3.83
C ALA A 8 9.21 -5.72 -2.90
N ARG A 9 9.87 -4.66 -3.36
CA ARG A 9 10.00 -3.40 -2.62
C ARG A 9 8.63 -2.74 -2.41
N VAL A 10 7.83 -2.62 -3.47
CA VAL A 10 6.51 -1.97 -3.40
C VAL A 10 5.57 -2.76 -2.49
N GLU A 11 5.57 -4.09 -2.60
CA GLU A 11 4.80 -4.96 -1.69
C GLU A 11 5.20 -4.77 -0.23
N GLN A 12 6.50 -4.72 0.07
CA GLN A 12 6.98 -4.50 1.42
C GLN A 12 6.52 -3.14 1.95
N HIS A 13 6.62 -2.11 1.12
CA HIS A 13 6.18 -0.76 1.48
C HIS A 13 4.67 -0.71 1.79
N ILE A 14 3.85 -1.38 0.98
CA ILE A 14 2.40 -1.50 1.19
C ILE A 14 2.12 -2.17 2.55
N ARG A 15 2.75 -3.31 2.85
CA ARG A 15 2.58 -4.01 4.14
C ARG A 15 2.95 -3.14 5.34
N GLU A 16 4.04 -2.38 5.22
CA GLU A 16 4.47 -1.47 6.29
C GLU A 16 3.49 -0.33 6.53
N ILE A 17 2.93 0.26 5.47
CA ILE A 17 1.91 1.31 5.57
C ILE A 17 0.63 0.75 6.16
N GLU A 18 0.17 -0.42 5.71
CA GLU A 18 -1.01 -1.09 6.25
C GLU A 18 -0.89 -1.32 7.77
N ALA A 19 0.25 -1.84 8.21
CA ALA A 19 0.51 -2.05 9.64
C ALA A 19 0.54 -0.73 10.43
N ARG A 20 1.04 0.37 9.84
CA ARG A 20 1.03 1.70 10.47
C ARG A 20 -0.38 2.27 10.56
N ILE A 21 -1.17 2.16 9.50
CA ILE A 21 -2.58 2.60 9.46
C ILE A 21 -3.38 1.86 10.53
N GLU A 22 -3.15 0.55 10.68
CA GLU A 22 -3.84 -0.26 11.69
C GLU A 22 -3.49 0.19 13.11
N ARG A 23 -2.21 0.42 13.40
CA ARG A 23 -1.79 0.96 14.70
C ARG A 23 -2.41 2.32 14.99
N GLN A 24 -2.41 3.22 14.01
CA GLN A 24 -3.00 4.56 14.16
C GLN A 24 -4.51 4.49 14.40
N ARG A 25 -5.21 3.55 13.74
CA ARG A 25 -6.63 3.30 14.01
C ARG A 25 -6.86 2.95 15.48
N GLY A 26 -6.05 2.04 16.03
CA GLY A 26 -6.11 1.69 17.45
C GLY A 26 -5.88 2.89 18.38
N THR A 27 -4.88 3.72 18.09
CA THR A 27 -4.62 4.96 18.85
C THR A 27 -5.79 5.94 18.80
N ILE A 28 -6.41 6.11 17.62
CA ILE A 28 -7.59 6.97 17.46
C ILE A 28 -8.75 6.44 18.29
N THR A 29 -9.03 5.14 18.24
CA THR A 29 -10.10 4.53 19.05
C THR A 29 -9.87 4.75 20.55
N GLN A 30 -8.65 4.56 21.05
CA GLN A 30 -8.32 4.84 22.45
C GLN A 30 -8.53 6.32 22.82
N ALA A 31 -8.17 7.24 21.93
CA ALA A 31 -8.37 8.67 22.16
C ALA A 31 -9.86 9.02 22.23
N GLU A 32 -10.70 8.38 21.42
CA GLU A 32 -12.16 8.57 21.45
C GLU A 32 -12.80 8.06 22.72
N GLU A 33 -12.40 6.86 23.16
CA GLU A 33 -12.85 6.29 24.44
C GLU A 33 -12.46 7.19 25.62
N ALA A 34 -11.34 7.92 25.50
CA ALA A 34 -10.91 8.93 26.46
C ALA A 34 -11.58 10.31 26.29
N GLY A 35 -12.48 10.49 25.32
CA GLY A 35 -13.19 11.74 25.06
C GLY A 35 -12.35 12.84 24.39
N LEU A 36 -11.22 12.47 23.79
CA LEU A 36 -10.35 13.42 23.07
C LEU A 36 -10.87 13.67 21.64
N PRO A 37 -10.61 14.85 21.06
CA PRO A 37 -11.02 15.15 19.69
C PRO A 37 -10.21 14.33 18.67
N THR A 38 -10.91 13.62 17.79
CA THR A 38 -10.29 12.69 16.82
C THR A 38 -10.64 12.93 15.36
N GLU A 39 -11.44 13.95 15.06
CA GLU A 39 -11.86 14.26 13.68
C GLU A 39 -10.68 14.51 12.74
N GLY A 40 -9.72 15.35 13.15
CA GLY A 40 -8.50 15.60 12.37
C GLY A 40 -7.68 14.33 12.10
N PRO A 41 -7.27 13.58 13.14
CA PRO A 41 -6.61 12.29 12.97
C PRO A 41 -7.37 11.29 12.09
N ARG A 42 -8.71 11.22 12.19
CA ARG A 42 -9.54 10.36 11.33
C ARG A 42 -9.47 10.76 9.86
N ASN A 43 -9.62 12.06 9.59
CA ASN A 43 -9.56 12.58 8.22
C ASN A 43 -8.19 12.33 7.59
N PHE A 44 -7.11 12.52 8.37
CA PHE A 44 -5.77 12.20 7.90
C PHE A 44 -5.57 10.71 7.66
N LEU A 45 -6.06 9.84 8.55
CA LEU A 45 -5.98 8.39 8.37
C LEU A 45 -6.77 7.91 7.14
N TRP A 46 -7.92 8.54 6.86
CA TRP A 46 -8.67 8.31 5.62
C TRP A 46 -7.84 8.70 4.39
N PHE A 47 -7.24 9.90 4.38
CA PHE A 47 -6.37 10.33 3.28
C PHE A 47 -5.18 9.37 3.04
N LEU A 48 -4.57 8.84 4.10
CA LEU A 48 -3.51 7.84 3.99
C LEU A 48 -4.00 6.53 3.35
N ARG A 49 -5.23 6.10 3.63
CA ARG A 49 -5.83 4.92 2.98
C ARG A 49 -6.07 5.15 1.49
N GLU A 50 -6.53 6.34 1.12
CA GLU A 50 -6.69 6.71 -0.30
C GLU A 50 -5.34 6.73 -1.02
N THR A 51 -4.30 7.29 -0.39
CA THR A 51 -2.94 7.29 -0.98
C THR A 51 -2.36 5.88 -1.10
N LEU A 52 -2.66 4.98 -0.17
CA LEU A 52 -2.27 3.57 -0.26
C LEU A 52 -2.90 2.87 -1.48
N SER A 53 -4.11 3.26 -1.90
CA SER A 53 -4.73 2.71 -3.11
C SER A 53 -3.88 2.96 -4.35
N LEU A 54 -3.27 4.14 -4.48
CA LEU A 54 -2.35 4.47 -5.58
C LEU A 54 -1.11 3.57 -5.60
N SER A 55 -0.61 3.20 -4.42
CA SER A 55 0.54 2.27 -4.31
C SER A 55 0.15 0.86 -4.76
N ARG A 56 -1.07 0.41 -4.44
CA ARG A 56 -1.60 -0.88 -4.91
C ARG A 56 -1.84 -0.89 -6.41
N ASP A 57 -2.36 0.20 -6.96
CA ASP A 57 -2.52 0.36 -8.41
C ASP A 57 -1.16 0.34 -9.13
N HIS A 58 -0.14 0.96 -8.55
CA HIS A 58 1.22 0.90 -9.08
C HIS A 58 1.77 -0.54 -9.06
N LEU A 59 1.60 -1.26 -7.96
CA LEU A 59 1.99 -2.68 -7.86
C LEU A 59 1.29 -3.53 -8.93
N ALA A 60 -0.02 -3.33 -9.14
CA ALA A 60 -0.78 -4.06 -10.15
C ALA A 60 -0.23 -3.84 -11.57
N ARG A 61 0.22 -2.61 -11.88
CA ARG A 61 0.89 -2.29 -13.16
C ARG A 61 2.22 -3.03 -13.27
N LEU A 62 3.06 -3.01 -12.24
CA LEU A 62 4.35 -3.72 -12.26
C LEU A 62 4.19 -5.23 -12.48
N ILE A 63 3.21 -5.85 -11.82
CA ILE A 63 2.90 -7.28 -12.01
C ILE A 63 2.42 -7.55 -13.44
N THR A 64 1.62 -6.66 -14.01
CA THR A 64 1.15 -6.78 -15.40
C THR A 64 2.32 -6.69 -16.38
N ASP A 65 3.22 -5.73 -16.17
CA ASP A 65 4.40 -5.51 -17.02
C ASP A 65 5.36 -6.71 -16.96
N GLU A 66 5.58 -7.28 -15.77
CA GLU A 66 6.39 -8.50 -15.59
C GLU A 66 5.77 -9.68 -16.35
N ALA A 67 4.48 -9.91 -16.19
CA ALA A 67 3.78 -11.01 -16.85
C ALA A 67 3.85 -10.88 -18.39
N MET A 68 3.74 -9.66 -18.92
CA MET A 68 3.85 -9.40 -20.35
C MET A 68 5.29 -9.58 -20.87
N ALA A 69 6.29 -9.14 -20.11
CA ALA A 69 7.69 -9.36 -20.45
C ALA A 69 8.05 -10.86 -20.47
N SER A 70 7.61 -11.60 -19.45
CA SER A 70 7.80 -13.05 -19.33
C SER A 70 7.15 -13.82 -20.48
N ARG A 71 5.95 -13.42 -20.93
CA ARG A 71 5.27 -14.01 -22.11
C ARG A 71 6.02 -13.76 -23.41
N ASN A 72 6.51 -12.55 -23.64
CA ASN A 72 7.23 -12.19 -24.87
C ASN A 72 8.58 -12.92 -24.97
N SER A 73 9.24 -13.17 -23.82
CA SER A 73 10.48 -13.95 -23.78
C SER A 73 10.26 -15.44 -24.05
N GLY A 74 9.09 -16.00 -23.73
CA GLY A 74 8.75 -17.42 -23.95
C GLY A 74 8.27 -17.76 -25.36
N ASN A 75 7.89 -16.76 -26.16
CA ASN A 75 7.38 -16.92 -27.53
C ASN A 75 8.48 -16.83 -28.61
N SER A 76 9.76 -16.78 -28.22
CA SER A 76 10.92 -16.60 -29.11
C SER A 76 11.68 -17.90 -29.45
N THR A 77 11.03 -19.06 -29.33
CA THR A 77 11.53 -20.39 -29.73
C THR A 77 10.49 -21.11 -30.56
#